data_AF-A0A5C4XLU2-F1
#
_entry.id   AF-A0A5C4XLU2-F1
#
_cell.length_a   1.000
_cell.length_b   1.000
_cell.length_c   1.000
_cell.angle_alpha   90.00
_cell.angle_beta   90.00
_cell.angle_gamma   90.00
#
_symmetry.space_group_name_H-M   'P 1'
#
loop_
_entity.id
_entity.type
_entity.pdbx_description
1 polymer ?
#
loop_
_entity_poly.entity_id
_entity_poly.type
_entity_poly.pdbx_seq_one_letter_code
_entity_poly.pdbx_strand_id
1 'polypeptide(L)' 'MNCVSDALEGGKRFRALTLIGTWTRECLAVHVDFSIKGERVVEVVQEVSRHRGVPARIQVDNPA' A
#
# COMPACT_ATOMS: atom_id res chain seq x y z
N MET A 1 -3.28 -0.47 -5.99
CA MET A 1 -2.34 -0.16 -4.91
C MET A 1 -1.66 1.15 -5.27
N ASN A 2 -1.58 2.05 -4.30
CA ASN A 2 -1.01 3.39 -4.46
C ASN A 2 -0.11 3.70 -3.27
N CYS A 3 0.89 4.55 -3.47
CA CYS A 3 1.63 5.17 -2.40
C CYS A 3 1.38 6.69 -2.34
N VAL A 4 0.73 7.16 -1.28
CA VAL A 4 0.53 8.60 -1.02
C VAL A 4 1.69 9.13 -0.17
N SER A 5 2.08 10.39 -0.36
CA SER A 5 3.08 11.06 0.50
C SER A 5 2.42 12.20 1.26
N ASP A 6 2.84 12.39 2.50
CA ASP A 6 2.43 13.53 3.34
C ASP A 6 3.60 13.96 4.24
N ALA A 7 3.44 15.00 5.04
CA ALA A 7 4.45 15.53 5.95
C ALA A 7 3.91 15.71 7.38
N LEU A 8 4.75 15.38 8.37
CA LEU A 8 4.52 15.78 9.75
C LEU A 8 4.62 17.31 9.88
N GLU A 9 4.13 17.86 11.00
CA GLU A 9 4.22 19.30 11.30
C GLU A 9 5.65 19.85 11.17
N GLY A 10 6.67 19.04 11.48
CA GLY A 10 8.09 19.37 11.32
C GLY A 10 8.66 19.19 9.90
N GLY A 11 7.83 19.02 8.87
CA GLY A 11 8.24 18.90 7.46
C GLY A 11 8.83 17.53 7.06
N LYS A 12 9.02 16.61 8.01
CA LYS A 12 9.49 15.25 7.71
C LYS A 12 8.42 14.49 6.93
N ARG A 13 8.72 14.15 5.67
CA ARG A 13 7.80 13.42 4.80
C ARG A 13 7.74 11.95 5.12
N PHE A 14 6.53 11.40 5.13
CA PHE A 14 6.28 9.96 5.20
C PHE A 14 5.41 9.54 4.00
N ARG A 15 5.32 8.22 3.81
CA ARG A 15 4.56 7.61 2.74
C ARG A 15 3.58 6.60 3.32
N ALA A 16 2.41 6.49 2.72
CA ALA A 16 1.39 5.51 3.03
C ALA A 16 1.12 4.64 1.81
N LEU A 17 1.49 3.36 1.89
CA LEU A 17 1.09 2.34 0.94
C LEU A 17 -0.34 1.92 1.24
N THR A 18 -1.22 2.01 0.24
CA THR A 18 -2.63 1.64 0.37
C THR A 18 -2.98 0.52 -0.59
N LEU A 19 -3.59 -0.54 -0.05
CA LEU A 19 -4.17 -1.63 -0.84
C LEU A 19 -5.68 -1.54 -0.73
N ILE A 20 -6.34 -1.22 -1.85
CA ILE A 20 -7.79 -1.05 -1.94
C ILE A 20 -8.36 -2.13 -2.85
N GLY A 21 -9.47 -2.74 -2.43
CA GLY A 21 -10.24 -3.67 -3.26
C GLY A 21 -10.88 -2.93 -4.43
N THR A 22 -10.63 -3.38 -5.67
CA THR A 22 -11.15 -2.70 -6.88
C THR A 22 -12.66 -2.79 -7.02
N TRP A 23 -13.27 -3.90 -6.58
CA TRP A 23 -14.71 -4.10 -6.61
C TRP A 23 -15.43 -3.48 -5.41
N THR A 24 -14.96 -3.80 -4.19
CA THR A 24 -15.64 -3.39 -2.95
C THR A 24 -15.28 -1.98 -2.50
N ARG A 25 -14.20 -1.39 -3.04
CA ARG A 25 -13.57 -0.14 -2.56
C ARG A 25 -13.16 -0.18 -1.09
N GLU A 26 -13.06 -1.37 -0.51
CA GLU A 26 -12.62 -1.55 0.87
C GLU A 26 -11.11 -1.34 0.98
N CYS A 27 -10.68 -0.70 2.07
CA CYS A 27 -9.27 -0.63 2.41
C CYS A 27 -8.81 -1.95 3.04
N LEU A 28 -7.98 -2.70 2.30
CA LEU A 28 -7.51 -4.02 2.69
C LEU A 28 -6.27 -3.94 3.59
N ALA A 29 -5.43 -2.92 3.37
CA ALA A 29 -4.27 -2.62 4.21
C ALA A 29 -3.80 -1.18 3.99
N VAL A 30 -3.24 -0.60 5.05
CA VAL A 30 -2.44 0.63 5.00
C VAL A 30 -1.12 0.38 5.72
N HIS A 31 -0.01 0.68 5.06
CA HIS A 31 1.30 0.63 5.69
C HIS A 31 1.98 2.00 5.57
N VAL A 32 2.38 2.57 6.70
CA VAL A 32 2.98 3.90 6.79
C VAL A 32 4.45 3.78 7.19
N ASP A 33 5.34 4.41 6.43
CA ASP A 33 6.77 4.47 6.73
C ASP A 33 7.41 5.71 6.07
N PHE A 34 8.60 6.11 6.52
CA PHE A 34 9.40 7.16 5.89
C PHE A 34 9.98 6.72 4.53
N SER A 35 10.18 5.41 4.34
CA SER A 35 10.58 4.83 3.05
C SER A 35 9.98 3.45 2.88
N ILE A 36 9.29 3.23 1.76
CA ILE A 36 8.64 1.96 1.45
C ILE A 36 9.41 1.30 0.31
N LYS A 37 10.13 0.22 0.64
CA LYS A 37 10.87 -0.59 -0.34
C LYS A 37 9.99 -1.67 -0.94
N GLY A 38 10.43 -2.27 -2.05
CA GLY A 38 9.70 -3.32 -2.75
C GLY A 38 9.46 -4.56 -1.87
N GLU A 39 10.40 -4.91 -1.01
CA GLU A 39 10.27 -6.03 -0.08
C GLU A 39 9.08 -5.81 0.86
N ARG A 40 8.92 -4.57 1.36
CA ARG A 40 7.82 -4.21 2.24
C ARG A 40 6.47 -4.26 1.54
N VAL A 41 6.43 -3.90 0.26
CA VAL A 41 5.23 -4.07 -0.59
C VAL A 41 4.82 -5.55 -0.67
N VAL A 42 5.79 -6.44 -0.91
CA VAL A 42 5.54 -7.89 -1.02
C VAL A 42 4.98 -8.44 0.29
N GLU A 43 5.57 -8.07 1.43
CA GLU A 43 5.11 -8.50 2.75
C GLU A 43 3.64 -8.11 3.01
N VAL A 44 3.27 -6.85 2.73
CA VAL A 44 1.90 -6.35 2.94
C VAL A 44 0.91 -7.09 2.04
N VAL A 45 1.25 -7.32 0.77
CA VAL A 45 0.39 -8.05 -0.16
C VAL A 45 0.24 -9.52 0.26
N GLN A 46 1.31 -10.16 0.72
CA GLN A 46 1.26 -11.53 1.22
C GLN A 46 0.41 -11.64 2.49
N GLU A 47 0.50 -10.67 3.40
CA GLU A 47 -0.35 -10.62 4.59
C GLU A 47 -1.83 -10.55 4.23
N VAL A 48 -2.23 -9.65 3.33
CA VAL A 48 -3.62 -9.57 2.89
C VAL A 48 -4.05 -10.85 2.17
N SER A 49 -3.18 -11.41 1.33
CA SER A 49 -3.46 -12.64 0.58
C SER A 49 -3.66 -13.86 1.49
N ARG A 50 -2.96 -13.93 2.63
CA ARG A 50 -3.17 -15.00 3.63
C ARG A 50 -4.56 -14.97 4.24
N HIS A 51 -5.14 -13.78 4.43
CA HIS A 51 -6.46 -13.63 5.07
C HIS A 51 -7.62 -13.68 4.08
N ARG A 52 -7.40 -13.27 2.82
CA ARG A 52 -8.48 -13.09 1.82
C ARG A 52 -8.32 -13.93 0.56
N GLY A 53 -7.25 -14.70 0.46
CA GLY A 53 -6.87 -15.42 -0.76
C GLY A 53 -6.04 -14.56 -1.72
N VAL A 54 -5.35 -15.21 -2.65
CA VAL A 54 -4.47 -14.55 -3.62
C VAL A 54 -5.32 -13.86 -4.70
N PRO A 55 -5.12 -12.55 -4.95
CA PRO A 55 -5.86 -11.86 -6.00
C PRO A 55 -5.44 -12.34 -7.38
N ALA A 56 -6.39 -12.43 -8.32
CA ALA A 56 -6.10 -12.79 -9.71
C ALA A 56 -5.26 -11.72 -10.46
N ARG A 57 -5.31 -10.46 -9.99
CA ARG A 57 -4.58 -9.34 -10.59
C ARG A 57 -4.27 -8.30 -9.52
N ILE A 58 -3.07 -7.73 -9.60
CA ILE A 58 -2.66 -6.55 -8.84
C ILE A 58 -2.52 -5.40 -9.83
N GLN A 59 -3.15 -4.27 -9.51
CA GLN A 59 -2.96 -3.02 -10.23
C GLN A 59 -2.19 -2.05 -9.34
N VAL A 60 -1.11 -1.51 -9.87
CA VAL A 60 -0.27 -0.48 -9.25
C VAL A 60 -0.34 0.78 -10.08
N ASP A 61 -0.35 1.95 -9.43
CA ASP A 61 0.07 3.16 -10.12
C ASP A 61 1.59 3.21 -10.21
N ASN A 62 2.08 3.74 -11.32
CA ASN A 62 3.46 4.17 -11.43
C ASN A 62 3.42 5.69 -11.29
N PRO A 63 4.08 6.29 -10.27
CA PRO A 63 4.24 7.73 -10.27
C PRO A 63 5.07 8.10 -11.51
N ALA A 64 4.58 9.06 -12.30
CA ALA A 64 5.36 9.73 -13.32
C ALA A 64 6.50 10.55 -12.67
#